data_AF-A0A0W1AVC9-F1
#
_entry.id   AF-A0A0W1AVC9-F1
#
_cell.length_a   1.000
_cell.length_b   1.000
_cell.length_c   1.000
_cell.angle_alpha   90.00
_cell.angle_beta   90.00
_cell.angle_gamma   90.00
#
_symmetry.space_group_name_H-M   'P 1'
#
loop_
_entity.id
_entity.type
_entity.pdbx_description
1 polymer ?
#
loop_
_entity_poly.entity_id
_entity_poly.type
_entity_poly.pdbx_seq_one_letter_code
_entity_poly.pdbx_strand_id
1 'polypeptide(L)' 'MFYNEKNQGISHKDAIWMLLSQGTAIFADALIDIHHIGSTSVPRLKAKLIGMRPFVRNIEVIDDFKMQMTELGFELI' A
#
# COMPACT_ATOMS: atom_id res chain seq x y z
N MET A 1 1.57 -13.79 8.08
CA MET A 1 0.16 -14.21 8.16
C MET A 1 -0.35 -14.62 6.78
N PHE A 2 -1.12 -15.71 6.67
CA PHE A 2 -1.80 -16.10 5.43
C PHE A 2 -3.22 -15.53 5.48
N TYR A 3 -3.62 -14.74 4.48
CA TYR A 3 -4.99 -14.30 4.32
C TYR A 3 -5.82 -15.53 3.91
N ASN A 4 -6.54 -16.12 4.88
CA ASN A 4 -7.42 -17.26 4.71
C ASN A 4 -8.84 -16.74 4.57
N GLU A 5 -9.46 -16.94 3.41
CA GLU A 5 -10.81 -16.48 3.02
C GLU A 5 -11.96 -17.09 3.85
N LYS A 6 -11.71 -17.63 5.06
CA LYS A 6 -12.73 -18.31 5.88
C LYS A 6 -13.04 -17.70 7.25
N ASN A 7 -12.52 -16.53 7.59
CA ASN A 7 -12.97 -15.79 8.77
C ASN A 7 -13.23 -14.34 8.38
N GLN A 8 -14.38 -13.82 8.81
CA GLN A 8 -14.87 -12.45 8.58
C GLN A 8 -13.73 -11.44 8.37
N GLY A 9 -13.55 -10.95 7.15
CA GLY A 9 -12.32 -10.25 6.78
C GLY A 9 -12.54 -9.35 5.59
N ILE A 10 -12.25 -8.06 5.80
CA ILE A 10 -12.15 -6.94 4.85
C ILE A 10 -11.84 -7.42 3.43
N SER A 11 -12.70 -7.15 2.43
CA SER A 11 -12.49 -7.67 1.07
C SER A 11 -11.16 -7.18 0.48
N HIS A 12 -10.63 -7.89 -0.52
CA HIS A 12 -9.41 -7.46 -1.22
C HIS A 12 -9.50 -6.01 -1.72
N LYS A 13 -10.69 -5.60 -2.20
CA LYS A 13 -10.96 -4.23 -2.63
C LYS A 13 -10.90 -3.26 -1.46
N ASP A 14 -11.50 -3.61 -0.32
CA ASP A 14 -11.50 -2.76 0.87
C ASP A 14 -10.09 -2.59 1.43
N ALA A 15 -9.27 -3.64 1.41
CA ALA A 15 -7.87 -3.57 1.82
C ALA A 15 -7.04 -2.66 0.88
N ILE A 16 -7.27 -2.74 -0.44
CA ILE A 16 -6.69 -1.80 -1.41
C ILE A 16 -7.11 -0.36 -1.09
N TRP A 17 -8.41 -0.11 -0.87
CA TRP A 17 -8.93 1.22 -0.53
C TRP A 17 -8.33 1.79 0.75
N MET A 18 -8.15 0.97 1.78
CA MET A 18 -7.50 1.38 3.03
C MET A 18 -6.03 1.77 2.80
N LEU A 19 -5.29 0.98 2.02
CA LEU A 19 -3.89 1.25 1.71
C LEU A 19 -3.71 2.50 0.83
N LEU A 20 -4.58 2.68 -0.18
CA LEU A 20 -4.59 3.88 -1.02
C LEU A 20 -4.84 5.13 -0.18
N SER A 21 -5.83 5.10 0.70
CA SER A 21 -6.17 6.23 1.58
C SER A 21 -5.00 6.63 2.49
N GLN A 22 -4.28 5.65 3.05
CA GLN A 22 -3.10 5.89 3.88
C GLN A 22 -1.94 6.46 3.06
N GLY A 23 -1.64 5.88 1.89
CA GLY A 23 -0.58 6.36 1.01
C GLY A 23 -0.82 7.80 0.54
N THR A 24 -2.06 8.15 0.17
CA THR A 24 -2.41 9.53 -0.21
C THR A 24 -2.27 10.52 0.95
N ALA A 25 -2.50 10.08 2.19
CA ALA A 25 -2.35 10.94 3.36
C ALA A 25 -0.87 11.20 3.71
N ILE A 26 0.01 10.21 3.51
CA ILE A 26 1.44 10.34 3.82
C ILE A 26 2.14 11.21 2.78
N PHE A 27 1.97 10.92 1.49
CA PHE A 27 2.80 11.51 0.44
C PHE A 27 2.28 12.86 -0.09
N ALA A 28 1.10 13.31 0.37
CA ALA A 28 0.52 14.63 0.08
C ALA A 28 0.77 15.10 -1.37
N ASP A 29 1.30 16.32 -1.54
CA ASP A 29 1.58 16.93 -2.86
C ASP A 29 2.75 16.27 -3.62
N ALA A 30 3.54 15.42 -2.95
CA ALA A 30 4.63 14.69 -3.59
C ALA A 30 4.12 13.48 -4.39
N LEU A 31 2.92 12.98 -4.11
CA LEU A 31 2.33 11.83 -4.77
C LEU A 31 1.81 12.18 -6.18
N ILE A 32 2.30 11.44 -7.17
CA ILE A 32 1.81 11.51 -8.56
C ILE A 32 0.71 10.48 -8.78
N ASP A 33 0.94 9.25 -8.35
CA ASP A 33 0.02 8.13 -8.58
C ASP A 33 0.32 6.96 -7.61
N ILE A 34 -0.60 6.01 -7.46
CA ILE A 34 -0.35 4.73 -6.77
C ILE A 34 -0.74 3.58 -7.68
N HIS A 35 0.21 2.68 -7.96
CA HIS A 35 -0.03 1.52 -8.81
C HIS A 35 -0.17 0.24 -7.98
N HIS A 36 -1.22 -0.54 -8.28
CA HIS A 36 -1.39 -1.90 -7.78
C HIS A 36 -0.41 -2.84 -8.51
N ILE A 37 0.54 -3.40 -7.76
CA ILE A 37 1.57 -4.30 -8.28
C ILE A 37 1.57 -5.66 -7.55
N GLY A 38 2.36 -6.60 -8.08
CA GLY A 38 2.52 -7.93 -7.51
C GLY A 38 1.39 -8.89 -7.88
N SER A 39 1.44 -10.12 -7.35
CA SER A 39 0.55 -11.20 -7.79
C SER A 39 -0.94 -10.92 -7.57
N THR A 40 -1.29 -10.00 -6.65
CA THR A 40 -2.68 -9.61 -6.41
C THR A 40 -3.26 -8.68 -7.48
N SER A 41 -2.43 -8.05 -8.32
CA SER A 41 -2.91 -7.23 -9.44
C SER A 41 -3.28 -8.06 -10.67
N VAL A 42 -2.99 -9.37 -10.65
CA VAL A 42 -3.37 -10.31 -11.71
C VAL A 42 -4.75 -10.90 -11.40
N PRO A 43 -5.78 -10.66 -12.25
CA PRO A 43 -7.11 -11.18 -12.01
C PRO A 43 -7.11 -12.71 -11.88
N ARG A 44 -7.80 -13.21 -10.85
CA ARG A 44 -7.96 -14.65 -10.55
C ARG A 44 -6.68 -15.38 -10.14
N LEU A 45 -5.57 -14.67 -9.90
CA LEU A 45 -4.38 -15.27 -9.30
C LEU A 45 -4.51 -15.25 -7.77
N LYS A 46 -4.48 -16.44 -7.14
CA LYS A 46 -4.44 -16.53 -5.68
C LYS A 46 -3.09 -16.03 -5.17
N ALA A 47 -3.11 -15.02 -4.32
CA ALA A 47 -1.92 -14.37 -3.82
C ALA A 47 -2.08 -13.94 -2.36
N LYS A 48 -0.95 -13.86 -1.65
CA LYS A 48 -0.91 -13.69 -0.18
C LYS A 48 -0.71 -12.24 0.28
N LEU A 49 -0.11 -11.40 -0.56
CA LEU A 49 0.29 -10.03 -0.19
C LEU A 49 -0.20 -9.02 -1.24
N ILE A 50 -0.76 -7.89 -0.78
CA ILE A 50 -1.12 -6.75 -1.63
C ILE A 50 0.16 -5.94 -1.86
N GLY A 51 0.55 -5.74 -3.12
CA GLY A 51 1.65 -4.86 -3.48
C GLY A 51 1.12 -3.52 -3.97
N MET A 52 1.52 -2.42 -3.34
CA MET A 52 1.23 -1.07 -3.82
C MET A 52 2.54 -0.33 -3.98
N ARG A 53 2.66 0.47 -5.04
CA ARG A 53 3.80 1.38 -5.20
C ARG A 53 3.35 2.81 -5.43
N PRO A 54 3.73 3.75 -4.54
CA PRO A 54 3.56 5.17 -4.81
C PRO A 54 4.58 5.59 -5.88
N PHE A 55 4.13 6.39 -6.82
CA PHE A 55 4.96 7.20 -7.69
C PHE A 55 5.01 8.60 -7.14
N VAL A 56 6.20 9.11 -6.88
CA VAL A 56 6.39 10.45 -6.33
C VAL A 56 7.20 11.33 -7.27
N ARG A 57 7.00 12.64 -7.17
CA ARG A 57 7.67 13.63 -8.03
C ARG A 57 9.16 13.75 -7.77
N ASN A 58 9.57 13.63 -6.50
CA ASN A 58 10.96 13.64 -6.09
C ASN A 58 11.18 12.56 -5.02
N ILE A 59 12.07 11.62 -5.30
CA ILE A 59 12.37 10.52 -4.37
C ILE A 59 13.10 11.01 -3.13
N GLU A 60 13.84 12.12 -3.21
CA GLU A 60 14.59 12.66 -2.06
C GLU A 60 13.66 13.14 -0.93
N VAL A 61 12.42 13.55 -1.28
CA VAL A 61 11.40 14.00 -0.31
C VAL A 61 10.81 12.81 0.47
N ILE A 62 11.02 11.56 0.03
CA ILE A 62 10.53 10.37 0.75
C ILE A 62 11.15 10.25 2.14
N ASP A 63 12.39 10.71 2.29
CA ASP A 63 13.11 10.64 3.56
C ASP A 63 12.41 11.46 4.66
N ASP A 64 11.69 12.51 4.30
CA ASP A 64 10.93 13.36 5.23
C ASP A 64 9.70 12.63 5.81
N PHE A 65 9.18 11.61 5.11
CA PHE A 65 8.00 10.86 5.53
C PHE A 65 8.33 9.59 6.34
N LYS A 66 9.61 9.26 6.54
CA LYS A 66 10.06 8.04 7.25
C LYS A 66 9.41 7.88 8.62
N MET A 67 9.31 8.95 9.40
CA MET A 67 8.70 8.92 10.73
C MET A 67 7.21 8.58 10.67
N GLN A 68 6.45 9.25 9.80
CA GLN A 68 5.02 8.98 9.61
C GLN A 68 4.77 7.55 9.11
N MET A 69 5.60 7.06 8.20
CA MET A 69 5.54 5.67 7.71
C MET A 69 5.77 4.68 8.86
N THR A 70 6.75 4.96 9.72
CA THR A 70 7.05 4.11 10.88
C THR A 70 5.91 4.10 11.91
N GLU A 71 5.30 5.27 12.19
CA GLU A 71 4.16 5.40 13.10
C GLU A 71 2.92 4.63 12.62
N LEU A 72 2.74 4.51 11.30
CA LEU A 72 1.68 3.71 10.69
C LEU A 72 2.02 2.21 10.62
N GLY A 73 3.19 1.80 11.11
CA GLY A 73 3.63 0.41 11.17
C GLY A 73 4.26 -0.11 9.88
N PHE A 74 4.67 0.78 8.97
CA PHE A 74 5.49 0.38 7.82
C PHE A 74 6.93 0.16 8.27
N GLU A 75 7.52 -0.94 7.80
CA GLU A 75 8.94 -1.20 7.93
C GLU A 75 9.68 -0.50 6.79
N LEU A 76 10.65 0.35 7.14
CA LEU A 76 11.55 0.98 6.18
C LEU A 76 12.70 0.01 5.89
N ILE A 77 12.89 -0.31 4.61
CA ILE A 77 13.88 -1.28 4.10
C ILE A 77 14.82 -0.61 3.10
#